data_AF-A0AAF0ERZ4-F1
#
_entry.id   AF-A0AAF0ERZ4-F1
#
_cell.length_a   1.000
_cell.length_b   1.000
_cell.length_c   1.000
_cell.angle_alpha   90.00
_cell.angle_beta   90.00
_cell.angle_gamma   90.00
#
_symmetry.space_group_name_H-M   'P 1'
#
loop_
_entity.id
_entity.type
_entity.pdbx_description
1 polymer ?
#
loop_
_entity_poly.entity_id
_entity_poly.type
_entity_poly.pdbx_seq_one_letter_code
_entity_poly.pdbx_strand_id
1 'polypeptide(L)'
;MIADYIKEGKIVPMEVTITLLRNAIQQALTENESSDREGWGDGKGRFLIDGFPRKLDQSHKFEESVCTFVETSMPVVDYQRSQNKVVDVDAKKPVDEVYQDICNAIDTKFKHTCNS
;
A
#
# COMPACT_ATOMS: atom_id res chain seq x y z
N MET A 1 -13.29 -24.11 -11.33
CA MET A 1 -11.93 -23.54 -11.17
C MET A 1 -11.60 -22.65 -12.37
N ILE A 2 -10.59 -21.78 -12.31
CA ILE A 2 -10.20 -20.89 -13.45
C ILE A 2 -9.89 -21.68 -14.72
N ALA A 3 -9.37 -22.89 -14.55
CA ALA A 3 -9.14 -23.85 -15.62
C ALA A 3 -10.40 -24.10 -16.48
N ASP A 4 -11.59 -24.04 -15.89
CA ASP A 4 -12.86 -24.24 -16.61
C ASP A 4 -13.21 -23.01 -17.44
N TYR A 5 -13.00 -21.80 -16.91
CA TYR A 5 -13.17 -20.56 -17.65
C TYR A 5 -12.24 -20.48 -18.86
N ILE A 6 -10.97 -20.90 -18.69
CA ILE A 6 -9.98 -20.93 -19.77
C ILE A 6 -10.35 -21.98 -20.82
N LYS A 7 -10.73 -23.20 -20.39
CA LYS A 7 -11.15 -24.29 -21.29
C LYS A 7 -12.41 -23.94 -22.08
N GLU A 8 -13.35 -23.22 -21.46
CA GLU A 8 -14.61 -22.81 -22.07
C GLU A 8 -14.50 -21.50 -22.87
N GLY A 9 -13.31 -20.88 -22.95
CA GLY A 9 -13.12 -19.59 -23.63
C GLY A 9 -13.84 -18.42 -22.97
N LYS A 10 -14.26 -18.58 -21.71
CA LYS A 10 -14.96 -17.55 -20.93
C LYS A 10 -13.94 -16.60 -20.30
N ILE A 11 -14.30 -15.32 -20.25
CA ILE A 11 -13.48 -14.32 -19.57
C ILE A 11 -13.42 -14.65 -18.09
N VAL A 12 -12.21 -14.74 -17.55
CA VAL A 12 -11.98 -14.94 -16.12
C VAL A 12 -12.45 -13.69 -15.37
N PRO A 13 -13.27 -13.83 -14.32
CA PRO A 13 -13.68 -12.69 -13.50
C PRO A 13 -12.47 -11.97 -12.90
N MET A 14 -12.51 -10.64 -12.92
CA MET A 14 -11.44 -9.77 -12.46
C MET A 14 -10.97 -10.07 -11.03
N GLU A 15 -11.91 -10.29 -10.09
CA GLU A 15 -11.59 -10.58 -8.67
C GLU A 15 -10.67 -11.78 -8.51
N VAL A 16 -10.85 -12.77 -9.37
CA VAL A 16 -10.06 -13.99 -9.33
C VAL A 16 -8.63 -13.71 -9.78
N THR A 17 -8.46 -12.92 -10.85
CA THR A 17 -7.13 -12.52 -11.34
C THR A 17 -6.38 -11.66 -10.32
N ILE A 18 -7.05 -10.71 -9.68
CA ILE A 18 -6.45 -9.84 -8.66
C ILE A 18 -6.03 -10.65 -7.43
N THR A 19 -6.87 -11.58 -6.98
CA THR A 19 -6.55 -12.45 -5.84
C THR A 19 -5.34 -13.32 -6.11
N LEU A 20 -5.22 -13.88 -7.32
CA LEU A 20 -4.05 -14.65 -7.71
C LEU A 20 -2.77 -13.80 -7.71
N LEU A 21 -2.83 -12.60 -8.28
CA LEU A 21 -1.68 -11.69 -8.32
C LEU A 21 -1.24 -11.28 -6.91
N ARG A 22 -2.18 -10.93 -6.02
CA ARG A 22 -1.89 -10.61 -4.62
C ARG A 22 -1.15 -11.74 -3.92
N ASN A 23 -1.67 -12.96 -4.04
CA ASN A 23 -1.08 -14.12 -3.36
C ASN A 23 0.32 -14.42 -3.90
N ALA A 24 0.51 -14.35 -5.22
CA ALA A 24 1.82 -14.58 -5.84
C ALA A 24 2.85 -13.52 -5.43
N ILE A 25 2.44 -12.24 -5.37
CA ILE A 25 3.30 -11.13 -4.90
C ILE A 25 3.67 -11.32 -3.44
N GLN A 26 2.68 -11.60 -2.57
CA GLN A 26 2.91 -11.79 -1.14
C GLN A 26 3.87 -12.95 -0.87
N GLN A 27 3.66 -14.07 -1.55
CA GLN A 27 4.53 -15.24 -1.44
C GLN A 27 5.95 -14.91 -1.90
N ALA A 28 6.10 -14.25 -3.05
CA ALA A 28 7.40 -13.87 -3.57
C ALA A 28 8.14 -12.88 -2.65
N LEU A 29 7.43 -11.93 -2.02
CA LEU A 29 8.03 -11.01 -1.04
C LEU A 29 8.51 -11.76 0.21
N THR A 30 7.70 -12.66 0.76
CA THR A 30 8.07 -13.46 1.94
C THR A 30 9.25 -14.41 1.65
N GLU A 31 9.30 -15.02 0.47
CA GLU A 31 10.39 -15.95 0.11
C GLU A 31 11.73 -15.23 -0.14
N ASN A 32 11.71 -13.96 -0.54
CA ASN A 32 12.90 -13.19 -0.93
C ASN A 32 13.29 -12.11 0.10
N GLU A 33 12.67 -12.08 1.28
CA GLU A 33 12.95 -11.11 2.36
C GLU A 33 14.44 -11.04 2.73
N SER A 34 15.15 -12.17 2.65
CA SER A 34 16.56 -12.30 3.03
C SER A 34 17.54 -12.15 1.86
N SER A 35 17.07 -11.77 0.67
CA SER A 35 17.92 -11.71 -0.52
C SER A 35 18.56 -10.32 -0.68
N ASP A 36 19.90 -10.25 -0.64
CA ASP A 36 20.69 -9.02 -0.91
C ASP A 36 20.73 -8.64 -2.41
N ARG A 37 19.72 -9.05 -3.20
CA ARG A 37 19.71 -8.81 -4.65
C ARG A 37 19.19 -7.40 -4.92
N GLU A 38 19.85 -6.68 -5.82
CA GLU A 38 19.42 -5.34 -6.24
C GLU A 38 17.97 -5.37 -6.74
N GLY A 39 17.06 -4.69 -6.02
CA GLY A 39 15.63 -4.68 -6.29
C GLY A 39 14.76 -5.60 -5.41
N TRP A 40 15.37 -6.33 -4.48
CA TRP A 40 14.71 -7.13 -3.45
C TRP A 40 15.30 -6.78 -2.07
N GLY A 41 14.44 -6.60 -1.06
CA GLY A 41 14.84 -6.25 0.31
C GLY A 41 13.92 -5.22 0.97
N ASP A 42 14.00 -5.09 2.30
CA ASP A 42 13.18 -4.13 3.08
C ASP A 42 11.66 -4.28 2.85
N GLY A 43 11.18 -5.51 2.67
CA GLY A 43 9.79 -5.81 2.35
C GLY A 43 9.34 -5.35 0.95
N LYS A 44 10.28 -4.99 0.07
CA LYS A 44 10.01 -4.49 -1.29
C LYS A 44 10.57 -5.46 -2.34
N GLY A 45 9.83 -5.61 -3.43
CA GLY A 45 10.21 -6.41 -4.59
C GLY A 45 9.73 -5.75 -5.87
N ARG A 46 10.50 -5.91 -6.96
CA ARG A 46 10.12 -5.42 -8.29
C ARG A 46 9.49 -6.53 -9.11
N PHE A 47 8.26 -6.30 -9.58
CA PHE A 47 7.50 -7.25 -10.38
C PHE A 47 7.23 -6.70 -11.77
N LEU A 48 7.45 -7.53 -12.80
CA LEU A 48 6.97 -7.28 -14.16
C LEU A 48 5.80 -8.22 -14.43
N ILE A 49 4.59 -7.65 -14.56
CA ILE A 49 3.38 -8.42 -14.84
C ILE A 49 3.03 -8.16 -16.30
N ASP A 50 3.51 -9.05 -17.19
CA ASP A 50 3.31 -8.90 -18.63
C ASP A 50 1.82 -8.99 -19.01
N GLY A 51 1.36 -8.06 -19.84
CA GLY A 51 -0.02 -8.01 -20.34
C GLY A 51 -1.09 -7.66 -19.29
N PHE A 52 -0.72 -7.10 -18.14
CA PHE A 52 -1.64 -6.59 -17.12
C PHE A 52 -1.26 -5.14 -16.73
N PRO A 53 -2.23 -4.24 -16.47
CA PRO A 53 -3.68 -4.40 -16.58
C PRO A 53 -4.18 -4.26 -18.03
N ARG A 54 -5.23 -5.02 -18.41
CA ARG A 54 -5.82 -4.93 -19.76
C ARG A 54 -6.90 -3.85 -19.89
N LYS A 55 -7.36 -3.31 -18.75
CA LYS A 55 -8.39 -2.29 -18.63
C LYS A 55 -8.14 -1.46 -17.37
N LEU A 56 -8.61 -0.20 -17.36
CA LEU A 56 -8.42 0.74 -16.23
C LEU A 56 -9.15 0.32 -14.95
N ASP A 57 -10.31 -0.32 -15.05
CA ASP A 57 -11.02 -0.87 -13.89
C ASP A 57 -10.17 -1.90 -13.13
N GLN A 58 -9.36 -2.69 -13.85
CA GLN A 58 -8.42 -3.65 -13.25
C GLN A 58 -7.27 -2.97 -12.53
N SER A 59 -6.79 -1.80 -13.01
CA SER A 59 -5.69 -1.10 -12.36
C SER A 59 -6.09 -0.53 -11.01
N HIS A 60 -7.27 0.11 -10.92
CA HIS A 60 -7.76 0.67 -9.67
C HIS A 60 -7.96 -0.40 -8.60
N LYS A 61 -8.58 -1.53 -8.95
CA LYS A 61 -8.74 -2.63 -8.00
C LYS A 61 -7.43 -3.31 -7.63
N PHE A 62 -6.46 -3.35 -8.55
CA PHE A 62 -5.13 -3.84 -8.23
C PHE A 62 -4.45 -2.92 -7.21
N GLU A 63 -4.46 -1.60 -7.42
CA GLU A 63 -3.90 -0.62 -6.49
C GLU A 63 -4.54 -0.70 -5.10
N GLU A 64 -5.87 -0.71 -5.03
CA GLU A 64 -6.61 -0.77 -3.76
C GLU A 64 -6.29 -2.02 -2.94
N SER A 65 -6.06 -3.14 -3.62
CA SER A 65 -6.08 -4.45 -2.97
C SER A 65 -4.72 -5.15 -2.92
N VAL A 66 -3.76 -4.73 -3.75
CA VAL A 66 -2.39 -5.25 -3.75
C VAL A 66 -1.41 -4.22 -3.17
N CYS A 67 -1.71 -2.93 -3.30
CA CYS A 67 -0.89 -1.84 -2.77
C CYS A 67 -1.48 -1.30 -1.45
N THR A 68 -1.84 -2.18 -0.52
CA THR A 68 -2.37 -1.81 0.80
C THR A 68 -1.26 -1.24 1.69
N PHE A 69 -0.81 -0.02 1.39
CA PHE A 69 0.05 0.81 2.26
C PHE A 69 -0.47 0.85 3.71
N VAL A 70 -1.79 0.80 3.84
CA VAL A 70 -2.54 0.75 5.10
C VAL A 70 -2.16 -0.48 5.94
N GLU A 71 -2.07 -1.68 5.34
CA GLU A 71 -1.97 -2.92 6.11
C GLU A 71 -0.60 -3.11 6.76
N THR A 72 0.47 -2.72 6.05
CA THR A 72 1.85 -2.82 6.56
C THR A 72 2.27 -1.60 7.37
N SER A 73 1.74 -0.41 7.04
CA SER A 73 2.15 0.83 7.71
C SER A 73 1.26 1.18 8.90
N MET A 74 0.02 0.69 8.97
CA MET A 74 -0.84 0.97 10.12
C MET A 74 -0.33 0.41 11.44
N PRO A 75 0.24 -0.81 11.55
CA PRO A 75 0.79 -1.27 12.83
C PRO A 75 1.86 -0.31 13.40
N VAL A 76 2.67 0.28 12.52
CA VAL A 76 3.68 1.29 12.90
C VAL A 76 3.02 2.62 13.29
N VAL A 77 2.04 3.08 12.51
CA VAL A 77 1.28 4.29 12.82
C VAL A 77 0.52 4.13 14.14
N ASP A 78 -0.10 2.98 14.39
CA ASP A 78 -0.83 2.65 15.62
C ASP A 78 0.12 2.60 16.82
N TYR A 79 1.30 1.99 16.67
CA TYR A 79 2.34 2.03 17.68
C TYR A 79 2.76 3.47 18.00
N GLN A 80 3.03 4.30 17.00
CA GLN A 80 3.41 5.70 17.21
C GLN A 80 2.25 6.53 17.79
N ARG A 81 1.00 6.21 17.42
CA ARG A 81 -0.21 6.82 17.95
C ARG A 81 -0.37 6.51 19.43
N SER A 82 -0.04 5.29 19.88
CA SER A 82 0.00 4.92 21.30
C SER A 82 1.01 5.75 22.11
N GLN A 83 2.10 6.18 21.49
CA GLN A 83 3.12 7.05 22.08
C GLN A 83 2.75 8.54 21.97
N ASN A 84 1.53 8.86 21.52
CA ASN A 84 1.06 10.20 21.22
C ASN A 84 1.98 10.97 20.25
N LYS A 85 2.53 10.29 19.23
CA LYS A 85 3.45 10.90 18.23
C LYS A 85 2.81 11.16 16.86
N VAL A 86 1.55 10.78 16.67
CA VAL A 86 0.84 10.88 15.36
C VAL A 86 -0.20 11.99 15.41
N VAL A 87 -0.28 12.79 14.35
CA VAL A 87 -1.40 13.72 14.09
C VAL A 87 -1.99 13.39 12.73
N ASP A 88 -3.31 13.31 12.68
CA ASP A 88 -4.05 13.10 11.43
C ASP A 88 -4.29 14.44 10.74
N VAL A 89 -3.97 14.53 9.44
CA VAL A 89 -4.18 15.71 8.60
C VAL A 89 -5.05 15.33 7.41
N ASP A 90 -6.06 16.13 7.10
CA ASP A 90 -6.93 15.90 5.95
C ASP A 90 -6.28 16.36 4.65
N ALA A 91 -5.83 15.40 3.84
CA ALA A 91 -5.17 15.67 2.56
C ALA A 91 -6.14 15.96 1.39
N LYS A 92 -7.46 16.02 1.61
CA LYS A 92 -8.45 16.34 0.56
C LYS A 92 -8.63 17.84 0.32
N LYS A 93 -8.11 18.67 1.22
CA LYS A 93 -8.17 20.13 1.14
C LYS A 93 -7.17 20.68 0.11
N PRO A 94 -7.32 21.94 -0.34
CA PRO A 94 -6.30 22.63 -1.11
C PRO A 94 -4.94 22.65 -0.41
N VAL A 95 -3.86 22.65 -1.18
CA VAL A 95 -2.48 22.52 -0.68
C VAL A 95 -2.14 23.54 0.42
N ASP A 96 -2.62 24.78 0.29
CA ASP A 96 -2.37 25.85 1.25
C ASP A 96 -3.04 25.59 2.60
N GLU A 97 -4.25 25.03 2.59
CA GLU A 97 -4.97 24.65 3.81
C GLU A 97 -4.31 23.46 4.49
N VAL A 98 -3.89 22.45 3.71
CA VAL A 98 -3.15 21.29 4.23
C VAL A 98 -1.84 21.73 4.89
N TYR A 99 -1.12 22.67 4.27
CA TYR A 99 0.12 23.20 4.84
C TYR A 99 -0.12 23.90 6.18
N GLN A 100 -1.17 24.72 6.27
CA GLN A 100 -1.51 25.40 7.51
C GLN A 100 -1.90 24.42 8.61
N ASP A 101 -2.66 23.37 8.28
CA ASP A 101 -3.03 22.30 9.20
C ASP A 101 -1.78 21.57 9.73
N ILE A 102 -0.78 21.30 8.88
CA ILE A 102 0.50 20.69 9.27
C ILE A 102 1.28 21.60 10.23
N CYS A 103 1.42 22.89 9.91
CA CYS A 103 2.11 23.85 10.77
C CYS A 103 1.46 23.93 12.15
N ASN A 104 0.13 24.03 12.20
CA ASN A 104 -0.63 24.09 13.45
C ASN A 104 -0.50 22.78 14.26
N ALA A 105 -0.53 21.64 13.59
CA ALA A 105 -0.35 20.33 14.21
C ALA A 105 1.04 20.18 14.86
N ILE A 106 2.09 20.57 14.13
CA ILE A 106 3.47 20.53 14.63
C ILE A 106 3.63 21.46 15.83
N ASP A 107 3.13 22.69 15.71
CA ASP A 107 3.19 23.69 16.76
C ASP A 107 2.49 23.25 18.04
N THR A 108 1.28 22.69 17.91
CA THR A 108 0.50 22.24 19.06
C THR A 108 1.16 21.06 19.76
N LYS A 109 1.78 20.16 19.00
CA LYS A 109 2.26 18.87 19.53
C LYS A 109 3.73 18.90 19.97
N PHE A 110 4.58 19.73 19.34
CA PHE A 110 6.03 19.74 19.60
C PHE A 110 6.57 21.01 20.29
N LYS A 111 5.75 22.05 20.52
CA LYS A 111 6.20 23.24 21.31
C LYS A 111 6.52 22.96 22.78
N HIS A 112 6.02 21.86 23.36
CA HIS A 112 6.28 21.51 24.77
C HIS A 112 7.59 20.71 25.00
N THR A 113 8.30 20.28 23.95
CA THR A 113 9.53 19.48 24.08
C THR A 113 10.83 20.29 24.06
N CYS A 114 10.77 21.63 23.92
CA CYS A 114 11.95 22.50 23.87
C CYS A 114 12.23 23.31 25.15
N ASN A 115 11.66 22.93 26.30
CA ASN A 115 11.97 23.54 27.61
C ASN A 115 12.46 22.50 28.64
N SER A 116 13.46 21.68 28.29
CA SER A 116 14.29 20.93 29.24
C SER A 116 15.66 20.65 28.64
#